data_AF-A0AB74EXU6-F1
#
_entry.id   AF-A0AB74EXU6-F1
#
_cell.length_a   1.000
_cell.length_b   1.000
_cell.length_c   1.000
_cell.angle_alpha   90.00
_cell.angle_beta   90.00
_cell.angle_gamma   90.00
#
_symmetry.space_group_name_H-M   'P 1'
#
loop_
_entity.id
_entity.type
_entity.pdbx_description
1 polymer ?
#
loop_
_entity_poly.entity_id
_entity_poly.type
_entity_poly.pdbx_seq_one_letter_code
_entity_poly.pdbx_strand_id
1 'polypeptide(L)'
;MCGCRRHIRPALFYPMNYLTEILAFYKWLETHPMSPLLQAYWHLLMYYNNKAAVRAEDGSWHWPVDFKVPNTVLMPLLGVKDRRVLLRQRGYLIDHKRVTYQKDKGQRAGTYRLVPFDRGLGMAALRAETGDSVTQIWTQAVPPPVTGVSPFININHKQASLLYSNQEDAPFIPRFNLLPQITEEEKAAIRAQYPGDEVAAFNAIWAAREEKQKEALKLEVTT
;
A
#
# COMPACT_ATOMS: atom_id res chain seq x y z
N MET A 1 20.49 -5.28 -44.25
CA MET A 1 19.28 -4.72 -43.59
C MET A 1 19.15 -5.37 -42.23
N CYS A 2 19.53 -4.68 -41.15
CA CYS A 2 19.37 -5.19 -39.78
C CYS A 2 18.61 -4.13 -38.99
N GLY A 3 17.31 -4.36 -38.78
CA GLY A 3 16.44 -3.44 -38.06
C GLY A 3 16.80 -3.40 -36.58
N CYS A 4 17.21 -2.22 -36.10
CA CYS A 4 17.30 -1.89 -34.68
C CYS A 4 15.98 -2.21 -33.98
N ARG A 5 15.92 -3.28 -33.19
CA ARG A 5 14.91 -3.44 -32.14
C ARG A 5 15.17 -2.39 -31.08
N ARG A 6 14.50 -1.24 -31.18
CA ARG A 6 14.40 -0.28 -30.07
C ARG A 6 13.86 -1.03 -28.86
N HIS A 7 14.72 -1.28 -27.89
CA HIS A 7 14.33 -1.67 -26.54
C HIS A 7 13.60 -0.48 -25.93
N ILE A 8 12.28 -0.44 -26.11
CA ILE A 8 11.41 0.44 -25.34
C ILE A 8 11.52 -0.09 -23.91
N ARG A 9 12.23 0.63 -23.05
CA ARG A 9 12.20 0.38 -21.60
C ARG A 9 10.72 0.36 -21.18
N PRO A 10 10.24 -0.65 -20.45
CA PRO A 10 8.87 -0.63 -19.96
C PRO A 10 8.72 0.64 -19.13
N ALA A 11 7.83 1.54 -19.58
CA ALA A 11 7.43 2.67 -18.77
C ALA A 11 7.01 2.08 -17.43
N LEU A 12 7.69 2.49 -16.36
CA LEU A 12 7.33 2.11 -15.00
C LEU A 12 5.92 2.65 -14.76
N PHE A 13 4.94 1.78 -15.01
CA PHE A 13 3.53 1.99 -14.75
C PHE A 13 3.39 1.87 -13.25
N TYR A 14 3.25 2.98 -12.54
CA TYR A 14 3.06 2.95 -11.09
C TYR A 14 1.56 2.88 -10.80
N PRO A 15 1.04 1.73 -10.33
CA PRO A 15 -0.34 1.63 -9.87
C PRO A 15 -0.52 2.44 -8.57
N MET A 16 -1.79 2.70 -8.23
CA MET A 16 -2.16 3.30 -6.95
C MET A 16 -1.43 2.63 -5.78
N ASN A 17 -0.96 3.42 -4.82
CA ASN A 17 -0.21 2.91 -3.69
C ASN A 17 -0.91 3.04 -2.32
N TYR A 18 -0.97 1.92 -1.59
CA TYR A 18 -1.53 1.84 -0.23
C TYR A 18 -0.98 2.85 0.77
N LEU A 19 0.35 2.87 0.96
CA LEU A 19 0.97 3.71 1.98
C LEU A 19 0.87 5.19 1.60
N THR A 20 1.07 5.51 0.32
CA THR A 20 0.93 6.88 -0.19
C THR A 20 -0.49 7.41 0.02
N GLU A 21 -1.52 6.60 -0.28
CA GLU A 21 -2.92 6.99 -0.08
C GLU A 21 -3.27 7.14 1.41
N ILE A 22 -2.72 6.30 2.30
CA ILE A 22 -2.89 6.47 3.75
C ILE A 22 -2.25 7.77 4.24
N LEU A 23 -1.01 8.06 3.85
CA LEU A 23 -0.33 9.29 4.25
C LEU A 23 -1.07 10.52 3.72
N ALA A 24 -1.55 10.46 2.47
CA ALA A 24 -2.36 11.53 1.89
C ALA A 24 -3.70 11.71 2.62
N PHE A 25 -4.32 10.62 3.09
CA PHE A 25 -5.52 10.67 3.91
C PHE A 25 -5.28 11.39 5.25
N TYR A 26 -4.21 11.08 5.97
CA TYR A 26 -3.89 11.78 7.22
C TYR A 26 -3.58 13.27 7.00
N LYS A 27 -2.83 13.60 5.94
CA LYS A 27 -2.62 15.00 5.55
C LYS A 27 -3.94 15.72 5.23
N TRP A 28 -4.87 15.05 4.58
CA TRP A 28 -6.19 15.61 4.30
C TRP A 28 -7.03 15.81 5.58
N LEU A 29 -6.94 14.89 6.54
CA LEU A 29 -7.61 14.99 7.84
C LEU A 29 -7.20 16.22 8.66
N GLU A 30 -5.97 16.73 8.49
CA GLU A 30 -5.49 17.95 9.17
C GLU A 30 -6.39 19.16 8.90
N THR A 31 -7.03 19.22 7.74
CA THR A 31 -7.93 20.31 7.33
C THR A 31 -9.40 19.89 7.27
N HIS A 32 -9.69 18.60 7.42
CA HIS A 32 -11.02 18.01 7.31
C HIS A 32 -11.23 16.98 8.44
N PRO A 33 -11.42 17.43 9.69
CA PRO A 33 -11.55 16.53 10.82
C PRO A 33 -12.77 15.61 10.65
N MET A 34 -12.54 14.31 10.81
CA MET A 34 -13.57 13.27 10.67
C MET A 34 -13.69 12.44 11.94
N SER A 35 -14.89 11.92 12.21
CA SER A 35 -15.10 11.03 13.36
C SER A 35 -14.26 9.74 13.25
N PRO A 36 -13.83 9.13 14.37
CA PRO A 36 -13.05 7.89 14.35
C PRO A 36 -13.73 6.75 13.57
N LEU A 37 -15.05 6.62 13.68
CA LEU A 37 -15.82 5.61 12.94
C LEU A 37 -15.72 5.82 11.42
N LEU A 38 -15.77 7.07 10.97
CA LEU A 38 -15.69 7.42 9.56
C LEU A 38 -14.28 7.18 9.01
N GLN A 39 -13.25 7.52 9.79
CA GLN A 39 -11.86 7.18 9.47
C GLN A 39 -11.69 5.66 9.36
N ALA A 40 -12.17 4.89 10.35
CA ALA A 40 -12.12 3.43 10.32
C ALA A 40 -12.85 2.85 9.11
N TYR A 41 -14.01 3.43 8.73
CA TYR A 41 -14.74 3.00 7.55
C TYR A 41 -13.94 3.23 6.26
N TRP A 42 -13.33 4.41 6.09
CA TRP A 42 -12.49 4.67 4.93
C TRP A 42 -11.30 3.70 4.85
N HIS A 43 -10.57 3.51 5.95
CA HIS A 43 -9.44 2.55 6.01
C HIS A 43 -9.87 1.12 5.70
N LEU A 44 -11.05 0.69 6.17
CA LEU A 44 -11.57 -0.64 5.89
C LEU A 44 -11.91 -0.83 4.41
N LEU A 45 -12.52 0.17 3.77
CA LEU A 45 -12.74 0.15 2.33
C LEU A 45 -11.42 0.10 1.56
N MET A 46 -10.43 0.83 2.05
CA MET A 46 -9.07 0.83 1.52
C MET A 46 -8.45 -0.57 1.56
N TYR A 47 -8.51 -1.24 2.71
CA TYR A 47 -8.08 -2.62 2.88
C TYR A 47 -8.75 -3.58 1.90
N TYR A 48 -10.09 -3.48 1.73
CA TYR A 48 -10.81 -4.36 0.80
C TYR A 48 -10.51 -4.08 -0.67
N ASN A 49 -10.24 -2.83 -1.05
CA ASN A 49 -9.80 -2.51 -2.41
C ASN A 49 -8.42 -3.10 -2.71
N ASN A 50 -7.47 -2.98 -1.77
CA ASN A 50 -6.17 -3.63 -1.87
C ASN A 50 -6.29 -5.16 -1.93
N LYS A 51 -7.17 -5.76 -1.13
CA LYS A 51 -7.43 -7.21 -1.15
C LYS A 51 -8.05 -7.68 -2.49
N ALA A 52 -8.76 -6.78 -3.18
CA ALA A 52 -9.34 -7.05 -4.49
C ALA A 52 -8.35 -6.79 -5.65
N ALA A 53 -7.07 -6.54 -5.37
CA ALA A 53 -6.05 -6.37 -6.39
C ALA A 53 -6.06 -7.54 -7.39
N VAL A 54 -5.87 -7.20 -8.67
CA VAL A 54 -5.82 -8.14 -9.79
C VAL A 54 -4.40 -8.22 -10.32
N ARG A 55 -4.00 -9.40 -10.80
CA ARG A 55 -2.68 -9.60 -11.38
C ARG A 55 -2.78 -9.57 -12.91
N ALA A 56 -1.89 -8.80 -13.51
CA ALA A 56 -1.73 -8.67 -14.96
C ALA A 56 -0.90 -9.84 -15.52
N GLU A 57 -0.93 -10.01 -16.85
CA GLU A 57 -0.17 -11.06 -17.55
C GLU A 57 1.35 -10.97 -17.33
N ASP A 58 1.88 -9.76 -17.13
CA ASP A 58 3.30 -9.53 -16.80
C ASP A 58 3.63 -9.84 -15.32
N GLY A 59 2.66 -10.35 -14.57
CA GLY A 59 2.79 -10.71 -13.16
C GLY A 59 2.66 -9.53 -12.19
N SER A 60 2.43 -8.31 -12.66
CA SER A 60 2.27 -7.12 -11.83
C SER A 60 0.87 -7.03 -11.20
N TRP A 61 0.78 -6.52 -9.98
CA TRP A 61 -0.48 -6.34 -9.26
C TRP A 61 -1.03 -4.92 -9.45
N HIS A 62 -2.32 -4.85 -9.74
CA HIS A 62 -3.04 -3.60 -9.97
C HIS A 62 -4.30 -3.54 -9.13
N TRP A 63 -4.66 -2.35 -8.71
CA TRP A 63 -5.86 -2.15 -7.92
C TRP A 63 -7.07 -1.92 -8.82
N PRO A 64 -8.17 -2.63 -8.60
CA PRO A 64 -9.37 -2.40 -9.37
C PRO A 64 -9.98 -1.06 -8.98
N VAL A 65 -10.54 -0.39 -9.97
CA VAL A 65 -11.34 0.82 -9.76
C VAL A 65 -12.60 0.48 -8.97
N ASP A 66 -13.25 -0.62 -9.34
CA ASP A 66 -14.53 -1.05 -8.81
C ASP A 66 -14.35 -2.33 -7.98
N PHE A 67 -14.86 -2.32 -6.75
CA PHE A 67 -14.81 -3.48 -5.83
C PHE A 67 -16.11 -3.59 -5.03
N LYS A 68 -16.40 -4.78 -4.50
CA LYS A 68 -17.65 -5.05 -3.77
C LYS A 68 -17.35 -5.52 -2.35
N VAL A 69 -18.05 -4.92 -1.38
CA VAL A 69 -18.00 -5.35 0.02
C VAL A 69 -19.42 -5.36 0.59
N PRO A 70 -19.93 -6.52 1.06
CA PRO A 70 -21.24 -6.61 1.67
C PRO A 70 -21.34 -5.82 2.98
N ASN A 71 -22.51 -5.25 3.27
CA ASN A 71 -22.78 -4.61 4.56
C ASN A 71 -22.65 -5.60 5.73
N THR A 72 -22.98 -6.88 5.50
CA THR A 72 -22.83 -7.97 6.48
C THR A 72 -21.38 -8.20 6.92
N VAL A 73 -20.41 -7.75 6.12
CA VAL A 73 -18.99 -7.81 6.44
C VAL A 73 -18.53 -6.49 7.10
N LEU A 74 -18.94 -5.35 6.55
CA LEU A 74 -18.54 -4.03 7.06
C LEU A 74 -19.09 -3.75 8.47
N MET A 75 -20.35 -4.11 8.73
CA MET A 75 -21.03 -3.77 9.98
C MET A 75 -20.37 -4.38 11.22
N PRO A 76 -20.07 -5.70 11.27
CA PRO A 76 -19.35 -6.29 12.41
C PRO A 76 -17.96 -5.69 12.61
N LEU A 77 -17.19 -5.49 11.53
CA LEU A 77 -15.83 -4.97 11.60
C LEU A 77 -15.77 -3.52 12.09
N LEU A 78 -16.82 -2.74 11.82
CA LEU A 78 -16.94 -1.36 12.29
C LEU A 78 -17.67 -1.26 13.65
N GLY A 79 -18.09 -2.38 14.24
CA GLY A 79 -18.90 -2.38 15.47
C GLY A 79 -20.28 -1.75 15.31
N VAL A 80 -20.81 -1.67 14.08
CA VAL A 80 -22.07 -1.00 13.78
C VAL A 80 -23.22 -2.03 13.74
N LYS A 81 -24.18 -1.89 14.66
CA LYS A 81 -25.38 -2.77 14.70
C LYS A 81 -26.50 -2.29 13.78
N ASP A 82 -26.68 -0.97 13.65
CA ASP A 82 -27.73 -0.38 12.82
C ASP A 82 -27.21 -0.02 11.42
N ARG A 83 -27.80 -0.63 10.39
CA ARG A 83 -27.49 -0.35 8.98
C ARG A 83 -27.63 1.13 8.63
N ARG A 84 -28.56 1.87 9.24
CA ARG A 84 -28.77 3.30 8.95
C ARG A 84 -27.53 4.12 9.34
N VAL A 85 -26.82 3.74 10.41
CA VAL A 85 -25.56 4.37 10.80
C VAL A 85 -24.52 4.19 9.68
N LEU A 86 -24.31 2.96 9.19
CA LEU A 86 -23.38 2.69 8.10
C LEU A 86 -23.73 3.51 6.83
N LEU A 87 -25.02 3.59 6.49
CA LEU A 87 -25.46 4.36 5.33
C LEU A 87 -25.19 5.87 5.48
N ARG A 88 -25.37 6.43 6.68
CA ARG A 88 -25.01 7.84 6.97
C ARG A 88 -23.50 8.07 6.82
N GLN A 89 -22.67 7.18 7.39
CA GLN A 89 -21.21 7.28 7.24
C GLN A 89 -20.79 7.19 5.77
N ARG A 90 -21.44 6.31 4.99
CA ARG A 90 -21.20 6.20 3.55
C ARG A 90 -21.57 7.48 2.81
N GLY A 91 -22.72 8.07 3.12
CA GLY A 91 -23.16 9.35 2.56
C GLY A 91 -22.10 10.43 2.79
N TYR A 92 -21.59 10.53 4.03
CA TYR A 92 -20.54 11.49 4.35
C TYR A 92 -19.27 11.29 3.48
N LEU A 93 -18.78 10.06 3.31
CA LEU A 93 -17.61 9.80 2.45
C LEU A 93 -17.87 10.15 0.97
N ILE A 94 -19.11 10.00 0.50
CA ILE A 94 -19.52 10.39 -0.85
C ILE A 94 -19.52 11.91 -1.00
N ASP A 95 -20.13 12.62 -0.04
CA ASP A 95 -20.21 14.08 -0.05
C ASP A 95 -18.81 14.73 -0.04
N HIS A 96 -17.85 14.10 0.64
CA HIS A 96 -16.45 14.53 0.69
C HIS A 96 -15.58 13.97 -0.44
N LYS A 97 -16.20 13.36 -1.45
CA LYS A 97 -15.54 12.80 -2.64
C LYS A 97 -14.38 11.85 -2.28
N ARG A 98 -14.53 11.06 -1.21
CA ARG A 98 -13.55 10.04 -0.80
C ARG A 98 -13.88 8.68 -1.38
N VAL A 99 -15.16 8.42 -1.62
CA VAL A 99 -15.66 7.20 -2.24
C VAL A 99 -16.85 7.51 -3.13
N THR A 100 -17.10 6.67 -4.13
CA THR A 100 -18.37 6.63 -4.84
C THR A 100 -19.00 5.25 -4.65
N TYR A 101 -20.33 5.19 -4.63
CA TYR A 101 -21.06 3.96 -4.37
C TYR A 101 -22.24 3.81 -5.34
N GLN A 102 -22.31 2.66 -5.99
CA GLN A 102 -23.43 2.27 -6.84
C GLN A 102 -24.14 1.06 -6.23
N LYS A 103 -25.45 1.20 -6.02
CA LYS A 103 -26.28 0.10 -5.53
C LYS A 103 -26.43 -0.95 -6.63
N ASP A 104 -26.25 -2.22 -6.27
CA ASP A 104 -26.50 -3.33 -7.18
C ASP A 104 -28.01 -3.51 -7.43
N LYS A 105 -28.37 -4.07 -8.59
CA LYS A 105 -29.76 -4.41 -8.92
C LYS A 105 -30.12 -5.74 -8.23
N GLY A 106 -30.49 -5.67 -6.94
CA GLY A 106 -30.98 -6.82 -6.18
C GLY A 106 -30.46 -6.89 -4.74
N GLN A 107 -30.37 -8.10 -4.19
CA GLN A 107 -29.86 -8.38 -2.82
C GLN A 107 -28.33 -8.53 -2.76
N ARG A 108 -27.61 -8.18 -3.84
CA ARG A 108 -26.15 -8.27 -3.91
C ARG A 108 -25.48 -7.03 -3.31
N ALA A 109 -24.20 -7.18 -2.94
CA ALA A 109 -23.40 -6.05 -2.51
C ALA A 109 -23.25 -5.02 -3.64
N GLY A 110 -23.46 -3.75 -3.31
CA GLY A 110 -23.17 -2.64 -4.23
C GLY A 110 -21.68 -2.48 -4.49
N THR A 111 -21.39 -1.75 -5.56
CA THR A 111 -20.03 -1.47 -6.02
C THR A 111 -19.52 -0.19 -5.37
N TYR A 112 -18.31 -0.24 -4.82
CA TYR A 112 -17.55 0.91 -4.35
C TYR A 112 -16.45 1.24 -5.35
N ARG A 113 -16.11 2.52 -5.39
CA ARG A 113 -14.90 3.03 -6.04
C ARG A 113 -14.27 4.07 -5.14
N LEU A 114 -13.02 3.83 -4.74
CA LEU A 114 -12.25 4.81 -3.99
C LEU A 114 -11.85 5.95 -4.90
N VAL A 115 -11.84 7.16 -4.36
CA VAL A 115 -11.33 8.34 -5.08
C VAL A 115 -9.89 8.56 -4.62
N PRO A 116 -8.89 8.32 -5.50
CA PRO A 116 -7.50 8.57 -5.18
C PRO A 116 -7.25 9.98 -4.63
N PHE A 117 -6.29 10.11 -3.74
CA PHE A 117 -5.66 11.40 -3.46
C PHE A 117 -4.68 11.79 -4.57
N ASP A 118 -4.01 10.82 -5.20
CA ASP A 118 -3.13 11.08 -6.35
C ASP A 118 -3.94 11.43 -7.61
N ARG A 119 -3.83 12.69 -8.03
CA ARG A 119 -4.50 13.23 -9.23
C ARG A 119 -3.84 12.80 -10.54
N GLY A 120 -2.64 12.19 -10.49
CA GLY A 120 -1.94 11.65 -11.65
C GLY A 120 -2.47 10.27 -12.09
N LEU A 121 -3.38 9.68 -11.32
CA LEU A 121 -3.99 8.39 -11.63
C LEU A 121 -5.20 8.55 -12.57
N GLY A 122 -5.20 7.73 -13.62
CA GLY A 122 -6.32 7.51 -14.53
C GLY A 122 -6.83 6.08 -14.46
N MET A 123 -7.98 5.86 -15.09
CA MET A 123 -8.58 4.54 -15.24
C MET A 123 -8.07 3.90 -16.52
N ALA A 124 -7.57 2.67 -16.44
CA ALA A 124 -7.21 1.86 -17.60
C ALA A 124 -7.89 0.50 -17.58
N ALA A 125 -8.10 -0.09 -18.75
CA ALA A 125 -8.61 -1.44 -18.88
C ALA A 125 -7.45 -2.44 -18.84
N LEU A 126 -7.54 -3.45 -17.99
CA LEU A 126 -6.58 -4.53 -17.85
C LEU A 126 -7.26 -5.88 -18.08
N ARG A 127 -6.64 -6.77 -18.86
CA ARG A 127 -6.97 -8.20 -18.85
C ARG A 127 -6.24 -8.86 -17.68
N ALA A 128 -7.00 -9.52 -16.81
CA ALA A 128 -6.43 -10.26 -15.69
C ALA A 128 -5.81 -11.58 -16.18
N GLU A 129 -4.79 -12.07 -15.49
CA GLU A 129 -4.17 -13.38 -15.79
C GLU A 129 -5.16 -14.55 -15.66
N THR A 130 -6.13 -14.42 -14.75
CA THR A 130 -7.11 -15.46 -14.43
C THR A 130 -8.50 -15.00 -14.84
N GLY A 131 -8.88 -15.31 -16.08
CA GLY A 131 -10.22 -15.08 -16.61
C GLY A 131 -10.26 -14.13 -17.82
N ASP A 132 -11.33 -14.24 -18.60
CA ASP A 132 -11.48 -13.50 -19.87
C ASP A 132 -12.13 -12.10 -19.68
N SER A 133 -12.29 -11.68 -18.43
CA SER A 133 -12.94 -10.43 -18.06
C SER A 133 -11.96 -9.27 -17.97
N VAL A 134 -12.24 -8.20 -18.72
CA VAL A 134 -11.52 -6.92 -18.64
C VAL A 134 -11.96 -6.19 -17.36
N THR A 135 -11.00 -5.85 -16.50
CA THR A 135 -11.23 -5.09 -15.26
C THR A 135 -10.65 -3.68 -15.39
N GLN A 136 -11.36 -2.67 -14.90
CA GLN A 136 -10.80 -1.32 -14.81
C GLN A 136 -9.87 -1.22 -13.61
N ILE A 137 -8.66 -0.70 -13.82
CA ILE A 137 -7.63 -0.51 -12.80
C ILE A 137 -7.21 0.95 -12.69
N TRP A 138 -6.65 1.31 -11.54
CA TRP A 138 -5.97 2.59 -11.35
C TRP A 138 -4.53 2.51 -11.85
N THR A 139 -4.16 3.44 -12.73
CA THR A 139 -2.80 3.54 -13.25
C THR A 139 -2.41 4.98 -13.58
N GLN A 140 -1.11 5.26 -13.69
CA GLN A 140 -0.62 6.58 -14.03
C GLN A 140 -1.08 6.98 -15.46
N ALA A 141 -1.85 8.06 -15.58
CA ALA A 141 -2.37 8.51 -16.88
C ALA A 141 -1.30 9.17 -17.77
N VAL A 142 -0.23 9.67 -17.15
CA VAL A 142 0.89 10.39 -17.80
C VAL A 142 2.17 9.98 -17.09
N PRO A 143 3.24 9.53 -17.77
CA PRO A 143 4.53 9.33 -17.11
C PRO A 143 4.93 10.65 -16.43
N PRO A 144 5.27 10.63 -15.13
CA PRO A 144 5.56 11.87 -14.43
C PRO A 144 6.68 12.61 -15.17
N PRO A 145 6.59 13.93 -15.38
CA PRO A 145 7.75 14.69 -15.81
C PRO A 145 8.86 14.41 -14.79
N VAL A 146 10.04 14.04 -15.29
CA VAL A 146 11.23 13.62 -14.50
C VAL A 146 11.65 14.67 -13.44
N THR A 147 11.06 15.85 -13.47
CA THR A 147 11.37 17.00 -12.61
C THR A 147 10.39 17.25 -11.45
N GLY A 148 9.31 16.46 -11.30
CA GLY A 148 8.36 16.61 -10.20
C GLY A 148 8.42 15.45 -9.22
N VAL A 149 9.22 15.56 -8.15
CA VAL A 149 9.17 14.61 -7.03
C VAL A 149 7.76 14.65 -6.46
N SER A 150 7.03 13.53 -6.53
CA SER A 150 5.75 13.40 -5.82
C SER A 150 5.96 13.86 -4.36
N PRO A 151 5.10 14.73 -3.80
CA PRO A 151 5.29 15.26 -2.44
C PRO A 151 5.15 14.17 -1.37
N PHE A 152 4.75 12.96 -1.77
CA PHE A 152 4.80 11.76 -0.97
C PHE A 152 5.99 10.93 -1.44
N ILE A 153 6.88 10.60 -0.50
CA ILE A 153 8.06 9.77 -0.72
C ILE A 153 7.67 8.59 -1.61
N ASN A 154 8.31 8.44 -2.77
CA ASN A 154 8.08 7.35 -3.71
C ASN A 154 8.74 6.06 -3.17
N ILE A 155 8.17 5.49 -2.09
CA ILE A 155 8.73 4.33 -1.35
C ILE A 155 8.38 2.99 -2.04
N ASN A 156 7.58 2.99 -3.10
CA ASN A 156 6.72 1.84 -3.43
C ASN A 156 7.13 0.97 -4.62
N HIS A 157 8.42 0.93 -4.92
CA HIS A 157 8.98 -0.07 -5.84
C HIS A 157 8.97 -1.51 -5.30
N LYS A 158 8.52 -1.75 -4.06
CA LYS A 158 8.64 -3.06 -3.41
C LYS A 158 7.28 -3.77 -3.38
N GLN A 159 7.15 -4.75 -4.29
CA GLN A 159 6.10 -5.79 -4.38
C GLN A 159 4.93 -5.66 -3.40
N ALA A 160 3.74 -5.39 -3.93
CA ALA A 160 2.48 -5.58 -3.23
C ALA A 160 2.35 -7.07 -2.83
N SER A 161 2.77 -7.40 -1.60
CA SER A 161 2.46 -8.68 -0.99
C SER A 161 1.04 -8.60 -0.43
N LEU A 162 0.19 -9.54 -0.85
CA LEU A 162 -1.19 -9.72 -0.37
C LEU A 162 -1.29 -9.88 1.15
N LEU A 163 -0.17 -10.22 1.80
CA LEU A 163 -0.03 -10.37 3.23
C LEU A 163 1.26 -9.67 3.63
N TYR A 164 1.18 -8.59 4.42
CA TYR A 164 2.30 -8.18 5.27
C TYR A 164 2.43 -9.23 6.40
N SER A 165 2.73 -10.46 6.02
CA SER A 165 3.38 -11.42 6.89
C SER A 165 4.82 -11.42 6.43
N ASN A 166 5.74 -11.05 7.32
CA ASN A 166 7.15 -11.34 7.07
C ASN A 166 7.21 -12.87 6.96
N GLN A 167 7.36 -13.43 5.75
CA GLN A 167 7.68 -14.84 5.62
C GLN A 167 8.97 -15.06 6.40
N GLU A 168 8.90 -15.87 7.46
CA GLU A 168 10.03 -16.10 8.37
C GLU A 168 11.25 -16.64 7.61
N ASP A 169 11.02 -17.34 6.50
CA ASP A 169 12.05 -17.98 5.66
C ASP A 169 12.45 -17.17 4.41
N ALA A 170 11.91 -15.96 4.20
CA ALA A 170 12.29 -15.15 3.04
C ALA A 170 13.66 -14.49 3.25
N PRO A 171 14.53 -14.41 2.22
CA PRO A 171 15.79 -13.68 2.33
C PRO A 171 15.51 -12.24 2.76
N PHE A 172 16.20 -11.81 3.83
CA PHE A 172 16.02 -10.48 4.40
C PHE A 172 16.41 -9.42 3.37
N ILE A 173 15.40 -8.80 2.77
CA ILE A 173 15.56 -7.62 1.93
C ILE A 173 15.33 -6.44 2.87
N PRO A 174 16.32 -5.56 3.14
CA PRO A 174 16.10 -4.35 3.92
C PRO A 174 14.97 -3.54 3.26
N ARG A 175 13.78 -3.56 3.86
CA ARG A 175 12.64 -2.72 3.46
C ARG A 175 12.48 -1.62 4.50
N PHE A 176 11.88 -0.51 4.05
CA PHE A 176 11.74 0.76 4.77
C PHE A 176 11.51 0.58 6.29
N ASN A 177 12.30 1.28 7.11
CA ASN A 177 12.35 1.23 8.60
C ASN A 177 12.90 -0.04 9.27
N LEU A 178 13.46 -1.00 8.54
CA LEU A 178 14.17 -2.14 9.14
C LEU A 178 15.68 -1.93 9.02
N LEU A 179 16.36 -1.81 10.17
CA LEU A 179 17.82 -1.84 10.23
C LEU A 179 18.33 -3.20 9.71
N PRO A 180 19.50 -3.23 9.04
CA PRO A 180 20.09 -4.47 8.55
C PRO A 180 20.24 -5.49 9.67
N GLN A 181 20.01 -6.76 9.36
CA GLN A 181 20.24 -7.82 10.34
C GLN A 181 21.74 -8.00 10.59
N ILE A 182 22.08 -8.08 11.87
CA ILE A 182 23.36 -8.63 12.35
C ILE A 182 23.18 -10.13 12.58
N THR A 183 24.24 -10.91 12.46
CA THR A 183 24.17 -12.37 12.58
C THR A 183 23.82 -12.79 14.01
N GLU A 184 23.38 -14.03 14.20
CA GLU A 184 23.04 -14.52 15.55
C GLU A 184 24.28 -14.58 16.46
N GLU A 185 25.47 -14.82 15.88
CA GLU A 185 26.74 -14.75 16.60
C GLU A 185 27.05 -13.32 17.06
N GLU A 186 26.82 -12.32 16.21
CA GLU A 186 26.98 -10.89 16.56
C GLU A 186 26.00 -10.50 17.68
N LYS A 187 24.73 -10.93 17.60
CA LYS A 187 23.73 -10.70 18.66
C LYS A 187 24.12 -11.37 19.97
N ALA A 188 24.63 -12.61 19.92
CA ALA A 188 25.06 -13.35 21.09
C ALA A 188 26.29 -12.72 21.76
N ALA A 189 27.25 -12.24 20.95
CA ALA A 189 28.41 -11.50 21.45
C ALA A 189 28.01 -10.19 22.15
N ILE A 190 27.07 -9.44 21.60
CA ILE A 190 26.55 -8.22 22.23
C ILE A 190 25.80 -8.56 23.52
N ARG A 191 24.92 -9.57 23.53
CA ARG A 191 24.21 -10.00 24.74
C ARG A 191 25.14 -10.47 25.85
N ALA A 192 26.26 -11.13 25.50
CA ALA A 192 27.27 -11.55 26.47
C ALA A 192 27.97 -10.37 27.18
N GLN A 193 28.00 -9.18 26.56
CA GLN A 193 28.55 -7.96 27.17
C GLN A 193 27.59 -7.31 28.19
N TYR A 194 26.30 -7.68 28.16
CA TYR A 194 25.26 -7.15 29.05
C TYR A 194 24.53 -8.29 29.79
N PRO A 195 25.22 -9.08 30.63
CA PRO A 195 24.60 -10.19 31.34
C PRO A 195 23.54 -9.69 32.34
N GLY A 196 22.29 -10.12 32.16
CA GLY A 196 21.17 -9.77 33.04
C GLY A 196 20.53 -8.39 32.80
N ASP A 197 21.02 -7.62 31.82
CA ASP A 197 20.41 -6.35 31.40
C ASP A 197 19.92 -6.44 29.95
N GLU A 198 18.72 -6.99 29.80
CA GLU A 198 18.10 -7.23 28.50
C GLU A 198 17.82 -5.93 27.72
N VAL A 199 17.58 -4.82 28.43
CA VAL A 199 17.29 -3.52 27.82
C VAL A 199 18.57 -2.91 27.25
N ALA A 200 19.68 -2.94 27.99
CA ALA A 200 20.98 -2.51 27.49
C ALA A 200 21.45 -3.38 26.32
N ALA A 201 21.27 -4.70 26.40
CA ALA A 201 21.57 -5.62 25.31
C ALA A 201 20.74 -5.31 24.04
N PHE A 202 19.45 -5.02 24.20
CA PHE A 202 18.57 -4.65 23.09
C PHE A 202 19.02 -3.34 22.42
N ASN A 203 19.31 -2.31 23.21
CA ASN A 203 19.77 -1.02 22.71
C ASN A 203 21.13 -1.14 22.01
N ALA A 204 22.05 -1.95 22.54
CA ALA A 204 23.34 -2.20 21.91
C ALA A 204 23.22 -2.97 20.58
N ILE A 205 22.32 -3.96 20.52
CA ILE A 205 21.96 -4.63 19.26
C ILE A 205 21.39 -3.63 18.26
N TRP A 206 20.53 -2.72 18.72
CA TRP A 206 19.93 -1.70 17.85
C TRP A 206 21.00 -0.76 17.28
N ALA A 207 21.90 -0.25 18.12
CA ALA A 207 23.00 0.63 17.71
C ALA A 207 23.95 -0.04 16.68
N ALA A 208 24.30 -1.31 16.90
CA ALA A 208 25.13 -2.07 15.96
C ALA A 208 24.48 -2.20 14.57
N ARG A 209 23.15 -2.35 14.53
CA ARG A 209 22.41 -2.40 13.26
C ARG A 209 22.34 -1.02 12.58
N GLU A 210 22.26 0.08 13.34
CA GLU A 210 22.34 1.44 12.78
C GLU A 210 23.72 1.72 12.16
N GLU A 211 24.78 1.24 12.79
CA GLU A 211 26.15 1.38 12.28
C GLU A 211 26.33 0.63 10.97
N LYS A 212 25.88 -0.63 10.90
CA LYS A 212 25.86 -1.43 9.67
C LYS A 212 25.03 -0.78 8.56
N GLN A 213 23.97 -0.06 8.90
CA GLN A 213 23.20 0.73 7.92
C GLN A 213 24.01 1.91 7.38
N LYS A 214 24.71 2.64 8.25
CA LYS A 214 25.58 3.76 7.86
C LYS A 214 26.72 3.28 6.95
N GLU A 215 27.27 2.10 7.21
CA GLU A 215 28.29 1.48 6.36
C GLU A 215 27.76 1.11 4.97
N ALA A 216 26.59 0.47 4.91
CA ALA A 216 25.93 0.15 3.64
C ALA A 216 25.62 1.40 2.81
N LEU A 217 25.13 2.47 3.45
CA LEU A 217 24.88 3.76 2.80
C LEU A 217 26.16 4.46 2.31
N LYS A 218 27.28 4.34 3.04
CA LYS A 218 28.57 4.88 2.60
C LYS A 218 29.08 4.18 1.35
N LEU A 219 28.96 2.85 1.29
CA LEU A 219 29.40 2.04 0.14
C LEU A 219 28.62 2.38 -1.14
N GLU A 220 27.31 2.61 -1.04
CA GLU A 220 26.44 2.99 -2.17
C GLU A 220 26.74 4.39 -2.75
N VAL A 221 27.30 5.32 -1.97
CA VAL A 221 27.61 6.69 -2.43
C VAL A 221 28.96 6.78 -3.17
N THR A 222 29.84 5.80 -2.98
CA THR A 222 31.17 5.72 -3.61
C THR A 222 31.22 4.94 -4.93
N THR A 223 30.09 4.39 -5.39
CA THR A 223 29.98 3.56 -6.60
C THR A 223 29.11 4.25 -7.65
#